data_AF-A0A9J6BVH4-F1
#
_entry.id   AF-A0A9J6BVH4-F1
#
_cell.length_a   1.000
_cell.length_b   1.000
_cell.length_c   1.000
_cell.angle_alpha   90.00
_cell.angle_beta   90.00
_cell.angle_gamma   90.00
#
_symmetry.space_group_name_H-M   'P 1'
#
loop_
_entity.id
_entity.type
_entity.pdbx_description
1 polymer ?
#
loop_
_entity_poly.entity_id
_entity_poly.type
_entity_poly.pdbx_seq_one_letter_code
_entity_poly.pdbx_strand_id
1 'polypeptide(L)'
;MKSFTTTSISVNLFKEFSLTISSFVIAFGVVLSQENETHVVFKLGMFLIALGFIFFTSATKFLNKLLLSTPYGLQFIYHFKLSLSDCVDISNKLISALQALLSCFFGAIICAHSCRRNFLTTSHIFSEAYAYFGAAYFLYDVWSMYVVHVTKIYDKLKMKDIDNKEHNLYDKIPSLANGELKIFNSTNYKSQEIPSFVAFTKCTKLMTFHHMFIGIYGLIIISSWRGGLGDCIFSFMFMMELSTPFVSFRAILSMLQMKKSKLYVINGILMILTFLCFRIAMLPLLMYKYSSIVSLSMYEAILRLPLMCQLSIIALFLPQFYWFFLMIKIALKMFNPPKEKISTHNKME
;
A
#
# COMPACT_ATOMS: atom_id res chain seq x y z
N MET A 1 -31.70 -10.90 14.46
CA MET A 1 -31.10 -11.03 13.11
C MET A 1 -31.95 -10.21 12.12
N LYS A 2 -31.59 -8.96 11.80
CA LYS A 2 -32.35 -8.17 10.80
C LYS A 2 -32.09 -8.77 9.42
N SER A 3 -33.15 -9.22 8.73
CA SER A 3 -33.09 -9.67 7.35
C SER A 3 -32.72 -8.48 6.44
N PHE A 4 -31.42 -8.22 6.30
CA PHE A 4 -30.92 -7.46 5.17
C PHE A 4 -31.17 -8.31 3.93
N THR A 5 -32.23 -7.97 3.19
CA THR A 5 -32.58 -8.60 1.91
C THR A 5 -31.38 -8.49 0.97
N THR A 6 -31.08 -9.57 0.25
CA THR A 6 -29.98 -9.65 -0.74
C THR A 6 -29.95 -8.46 -1.70
N THR A 7 -31.13 -7.90 -2.02
CA THR A 7 -31.33 -6.68 -2.82
C THR A 7 -30.70 -5.42 -2.21
N SER A 8 -30.77 -5.25 -0.88
CA SER A 8 -30.18 -4.09 -0.21
C SER A 8 -28.64 -4.13 -0.18
N ILE A 9 -28.07 -5.34 -0.15
CA ILE A 9 -26.62 -5.56 -0.19
C ILE A 9 -26.09 -5.29 -1.59
N SER A 10 -26.78 -5.79 -2.63
CA SER A 10 -26.36 -5.58 -4.02
C SER A 10 -26.39 -4.10 -4.43
N VAL A 11 -27.42 -3.35 -4.05
CA VAL A 11 -27.52 -1.90 -4.31
C VAL A 11 -26.39 -1.13 -3.64
N ASN A 12 -26.09 -1.43 -2.38
CA ASN A 12 -25.02 -0.76 -1.63
C ASN A 12 -23.62 -1.12 -2.14
N LEU A 13 -23.43 -2.33 -2.68
CA LEU A 13 -22.17 -2.75 -3.29
C LEU A 13 -21.97 -2.07 -4.65
N PHE A 14 -23.02 -2.04 -5.48
CA PHE A 14 -23.01 -1.35 -6.77
C PHE A 14 -22.70 0.13 -6.62
N LYS A 15 -23.25 0.79 -5.58
CA LYS A 15 -22.96 2.20 -5.27
C LYS A 15 -21.46 2.46 -5.05
N GLU A 16 -20.79 1.68 -4.20
CA GLU A 16 -19.35 1.87 -3.93
C GLU A 16 -18.50 1.56 -5.16
N PHE A 17 -18.88 0.52 -5.92
CA PHE A 17 -18.22 0.18 -7.18
C PHE A 17 -18.34 1.31 -8.20
N SER A 18 -19.56 1.81 -8.43
CA SER A 18 -19.81 2.92 -9.34
C SER A 18 -19.04 4.17 -8.92
N LEU A 19 -19.04 4.51 -7.64
CA LEU A 19 -18.29 5.68 -7.14
C LEU A 19 -16.79 5.55 -7.42
N THR A 20 -16.23 4.36 -7.20
CA THR A 20 -14.82 4.05 -7.47
C THR A 20 -14.48 4.20 -8.95
N ILE A 21 -15.27 3.58 -9.83
CA ILE A 21 -15.00 3.64 -11.28
C ILE A 21 -15.21 5.06 -11.80
N SER A 22 -16.30 5.72 -11.42
CA SER A 22 -16.60 7.08 -11.88
C SER A 22 -15.54 8.09 -11.44
N SER A 23 -15.03 8.04 -10.20
CA SER A 23 -14.00 8.99 -9.75
C SER A 23 -12.69 8.81 -10.52
N PHE A 24 -12.30 7.57 -10.83
CA PHE A 24 -11.11 7.30 -11.64
C PHE A 24 -11.29 7.73 -13.10
N VAL A 25 -12.43 7.40 -13.71
CA VAL A 25 -12.74 7.77 -15.10
C VAL A 25 -12.79 9.28 -15.29
N ILE A 26 -13.39 10.02 -14.35
CA ILE A 26 -13.40 11.49 -14.37
C ILE A 26 -11.98 12.03 -14.24
N ALA A 27 -11.19 11.53 -13.29
CA ALA A 27 -9.81 11.98 -13.10
C ALA A 27 -8.96 11.73 -14.37
N PHE A 28 -9.05 10.52 -14.93
CA PHE A 28 -8.32 10.14 -16.12
C PHE A 28 -8.76 10.93 -17.36
N GLY A 29 -10.08 11.09 -17.55
CA GLY A 29 -10.65 11.83 -18.68
C GLY A 29 -10.28 13.31 -18.68
N VAL A 30 -10.31 13.96 -17.50
CA VAL A 30 -9.87 15.37 -17.38
C VAL A 30 -8.41 15.51 -17.74
N VAL A 31 -7.54 14.61 -17.30
CA VAL A 31 -6.10 14.68 -17.60
C VAL A 31 -5.82 14.36 -19.08
N LEU A 32 -6.52 13.39 -19.67
CA LEU A 32 -6.41 13.08 -21.09
C LEU A 32 -6.83 14.23 -22.02
N SER A 33 -7.70 15.13 -21.54
CA SER A 33 -8.12 16.31 -22.31
C SER A 33 -7.04 17.40 -22.37
N GLN A 34 -5.96 17.27 -21.60
CA GLN A 34 -4.86 18.23 -21.55
C GLN A 34 -3.73 17.84 -22.50
N GLU A 35 -2.88 18.80 -22.84
CA GLU A 35 -1.68 18.55 -23.64
C GLU A 35 -0.62 17.80 -22.84
N ASN A 36 0.10 16.88 -23.50
CA ASN A 36 1.02 15.95 -22.84
C ASN A 36 2.16 16.65 -22.08
N GLU A 37 2.73 17.73 -22.60
CA GLU A 37 3.90 18.41 -22.02
C GLU A 37 3.53 19.63 -21.15
N THR A 38 2.28 19.65 -20.62
CA THR A 38 1.81 20.71 -19.72
C THR A 38 1.92 20.33 -18.24
N HIS A 39 2.00 21.35 -17.39
CA HIS A 39 2.02 21.21 -15.94
C HIS A 39 0.61 21.27 -15.36
N VAL A 40 0.39 20.56 -14.25
CA VAL A 40 -0.90 20.56 -13.58
C VAL A 40 -1.07 21.84 -12.77
N VAL A 41 -2.03 22.66 -13.18
CA VAL A 41 -2.41 23.87 -12.43
C VAL A 41 -2.95 23.46 -11.05
N PHE A 42 -2.62 24.24 -10.01
CA PHE A 42 -2.98 23.94 -8.62
C PHE A 42 -4.47 23.57 -8.42
N LYS A 43 -5.41 24.29 -9.07
CA LYS A 43 -6.85 24.00 -8.99
C LYS A 43 -7.18 22.58 -9.50
N LEU A 44 -6.58 22.18 -10.62
CA LEU A 44 -6.72 20.83 -11.16
C LEU A 44 -6.07 19.80 -10.23
N GLY A 45 -4.88 20.10 -9.68
CA GLY A 45 -4.21 19.23 -8.71
C GLY A 45 -5.06 18.96 -7.47
N MET A 46 -5.68 19.98 -6.88
CA MET A 46 -6.59 19.82 -5.74
C MET A 46 -7.86 19.02 -6.10
N PHE A 47 -8.38 19.20 -7.30
CA PHE A 47 -9.51 18.40 -7.81
C PHE A 47 -9.12 16.92 -7.97
N LEU A 48 -7.91 16.63 -8.47
CA LEU A 48 -7.39 15.27 -8.59
C LEU A 48 -7.17 14.61 -7.22
N ILE A 49 -6.68 15.35 -6.21
CA ILE A 49 -6.61 14.86 -4.82
C ILE A 49 -8.00 14.46 -4.32
N ALA A 50 -9.02 15.31 -4.53
CA ALA A 50 -10.38 15.03 -4.09
C ALA A 50 -10.95 13.76 -4.75
N LEU A 51 -10.74 13.59 -6.07
CA LEU A 51 -11.13 12.39 -6.79
C LEU A 51 -10.36 11.15 -6.33
N GLY A 52 -9.06 11.29 -6.04
CA GLY A 52 -8.24 10.24 -5.45
C GLY A 52 -8.76 9.80 -4.09
N PHE A 53 -9.13 10.75 -3.22
CA PHE A 53 -9.70 10.44 -1.90
C PHE A 53 -11.01 9.66 -2.02
N ILE A 54 -11.90 10.09 -2.93
CA ILE A 54 -13.13 9.36 -3.25
C ILE A 54 -12.78 7.95 -3.72
N PHE A 55 -11.88 7.82 -4.69
CA PHE A 55 -11.47 6.54 -5.28
C PHE A 55 -10.97 5.54 -4.23
N PHE A 56 -9.96 5.89 -3.42
CA PHE A 56 -9.37 4.94 -2.47
C PHE A 56 -10.34 4.59 -1.34
N THR A 57 -11.12 5.57 -0.84
CA THR A 57 -12.09 5.30 0.23
C THR A 57 -13.27 4.46 -0.25
N SER A 58 -13.81 4.72 -1.45
CA SER A 58 -14.90 3.91 -2.02
C SER A 58 -14.43 2.53 -2.43
N ALA A 59 -13.20 2.39 -2.97
CA ALA A 59 -12.63 1.09 -3.32
C ALA A 59 -12.48 0.20 -2.07
N THR A 60 -12.03 0.79 -0.96
CA THR A 60 -11.90 0.08 0.32
C THR A 60 -13.27 -0.34 0.88
N LYS A 61 -14.25 0.56 0.83
CA LYS A 61 -15.63 0.25 1.24
C LYS A 61 -16.23 -0.86 0.38
N PHE A 62 -15.98 -0.82 -0.93
CA PHE A 62 -16.38 -1.87 -1.86
C PHE A 62 -15.78 -3.21 -1.47
N LEU A 63 -14.45 -3.29 -1.26
CA LEU A 63 -13.78 -4.54 -0.87
C LEU A 63 -14.27 -5.06 0.49
N ASN A 64 -14.43 -4.19 1.48
CA ASN A 64 -14.96 -4.56 2.79
C ASN A 64 -16.39 -5.10 2.70
N LYS A 65 -17.28 -4.43 1.96
CA LYS A 65 -18.65 -4.92 1.73
C LYS A 65 -18.68 -6.23 0.95
N LEU A 66 -17.83 -6.36 -0.07
CA LEU A 66 -17.69 -7.57 -0.85
C LEU A 66 -17.32 -8.75 0.05
N LEU A 67 -16.32 -8.57 0.92
CA LEU A 67 -15.82 -9.63 1.79
C LEU A 67 -16.73 -9.92 2.99
N LEU A 68 -17.29 -8.90 3.63
CA LEU A 68 -17.98 -9.03 4.92
C LEU A 68 -19.52 -9.06 4.82
N SER A 69 -20.10 -8.75 3.65
CA SER A 69 -21.56 -8.67 3.48
C SER A 69 -22.12 -9.57 2.40
N THR A 70 -21.30 -10.11 1.49
CA THR A 70 -21.79 -11.02 0.43
C THR A 70 -21.70 -12.49 0.85
N PRO A 71 -22.58 -13.37 0.34
CA PRO A 71 -22.50 -14.81 0.62
C PRO A 71 -21.14 -15.42 0.26
N TYR A 72 -20.57 -15.03 -0.88
CA TYR A 72 -19.25 -15.50 -1.33
C TYR A 72 -18.13 -15.03 -0.40
N GLY A 73 -18.18 -13.76 0.05
CA GLY A 73 -17.22 -13.23 1.01
C GLY A 73 -17.29 -13.95 2.35
N LEU A 74 -18.49 -14.19 2.88
CA LEU A 74 -18.68 -14.94 4.13
C LEU A 74 -18.22 -16.39 4.02
N GLN A 75 -18.47 -17.04 2.88
CA GLN A 75 -17.96 -18.39 2.59
C GLN A 75 -16.42 -18.41 2.57
N PHE A 76 -15.80 -17.41 1.96
CA PHE A 76 -14.35 -17.25 1.93
C PHE A 76 -13.76 -17.07 3.33
N ILE A 77 -14.37 -16.22 4.16
CA ILE A 77 -13.98 -16.02 5.56
C ILE A 77 -14.07 -17.32 6.35
N TYR A 78 -15.17 -18.08 6.20
CA TYR A 78 -15.37 -19.34 6.88
C TYR A 78 -14.33 -20.39 6.45
N HIS A 79 -14.08 -20.50 5.14
CA HIS A 79 -13.12 -21.47 4.59
C HIS A 79 -11.70 -21.25 5.12
N PHE A 80 -11.24 -20.00 5.16
CA PHE A 80 -9.89 -19.65 5.61
C PHE A 80 -9.79 -19.31 7.11
N LYS A 81 -10.91 -19.41 7.85
CA LYS A 81 -11.01 -19.08 9.28
C LYS A 81 -10.46 -17.68 9.61
N LEU A 82 -10.84 -16.70 8.81
CA LEU A 82 -10.31 -15.33 8.91
C LEU A 82 -10.94 -14.56 10.08
N SER A 83 -10.11 -13.81 10.80
CA SER A 83 -10.58 -12.85 11.79
C SER A 83 -11.06 -11.54 11.15
N LEU A 84 -11.69 -10.65 11.93
CA LEU A 84 -12.10 -9.34 11.43
C LEU A 84 -10.88 -8.53 11.00
N SER A 85 -9.80 -8.58 11.78
CA SER A 85 -8.55 -7.91 11.47
C SER A 85 -7.90 -8.45 10.19
N ASP A 86 -7.96 -9.76 9.95
CA ASP A 86 -7.48 -10.34 8.68
C ASP A 86 -8.29 -9.81 7.49
N CYS A 87 -9.61 -9.69 7.62
CA CYS A 87 -10.47 -9.20 6.54
C CYS A 87 -10.14 -7.76 6.15
N VAL A 88 -10.01 -6.85 7.14
CA VAL A 88 -9.67 -5.45 6.85
C VAL A 88 -8.21 -5.29 6.39
N ASP A 89 -7.29 -6.14 6.85
CA ASP A 89 -5.90 -6.14 6.37
C ASP A 89 -5.81 -6.67 4.93
N ILE A 90 -6.59 -7.70 4.56
CA ILE A 90 -6.70 -8.15 3.16
C ILE A 90 -7.16 -7.00 2.25
N SER A 91 -8.25 -6.29 2.61
CA SER A 91 -8.70 -5.12 1.87
C SER A 91 -7.60 -4.06 1.76
N ASN A 92 -6.92 -3.75 2.87
CA ASN A 92 -5.81 -2.80 2.89
C ASN A 92 -4.68 -3.20 1.92
N LYS A 93 -4.27 -4.47 1.93
CA LYS A 93 -3.23 -5.00 1.03
C LYS A 93 -3.65 -4.99 -0.44
N LEU A 94 -4.93 -5.22 -0.74
CA LEU A 94 -5.47 -5.12 -2.10
C LEU A 94 -5.44 -3.68 -2.61
N ILE A 95 -5.82 -2.69 -1.79
CA ILE A 95 -5.77 -1.27 -2.17
C ILE A 95 -4.32 -0.79 -2.36
N SER A 96 -3.41 -1.24 -1.48
CA SER A 96 -1.98 -0.97 -1.64
C SER A 96 -1.42 -1.57 -2.95
N ALA A 97 -1.82 -2.80 -3.31
CA ALA A 97 -1.44 -3.41 -4.58
C ALA A 97 -2.03 -2.66 -5.78
N LEU A 98 -3.29 -2.21 -5.71
CA LEU A 98 -3.95 -1.42 -6.74
C LEU A 98 -3.21 -0.10 -6.98
N GLN A 99 -2.88 0.63 -5.91
CA GLN A 99 -2.11 1.87 -6.01
C GLN A 99 -0.74 1.64 -6.66
N ALA A 100 -0.06 0.57 -6.27
CA ALA A 100 1.23 0.24 -6.84
C ALA A 100 1.16 -0.07 -8.33
N LEU A 101 0.13 -0.80 -8.77
CA LEU A 101 -0.10 -1.10 -10.18
C LEU A 101 -0.40 0.17 -10.99
N LEU A 102 -1.23 1.07 -10.46
CA LEU A 102 -1.51 2.36 -11.10
C LEU A 102 -0.24 3.22 -11.20
N SER A 103 0.58 3.25 -10.13
CA SER A 103 1.85 3.97 -10.11
C SER A 103 2.78 3.46 -11.19
N CYS A 104 2.98 2.15 -11.26
CA CYS A 104 3.82 1.53 -12.28
C CYS A 104 3.27 1.73 -13.69
N PHE A 105 1.96 1.71 -13.87
CA PHE A 105 1.33 1.94 -15.17
C PHE A 105 1.61 3.36 -15.69
N PHE A 106 1.35 4.39 -14.88
CA PHE A 106 1.65 5.77 -15.27
C PHE A 106 3.16 6.01 -15.39
N GLY A 107 3.96 5.43 -14.50
CA GLY A 107 5.43 5.44 -14.60
C GLY A 107 5.92 4.87 -15.94
N ALA A 108 5.36 3.75 -16.39
CA ALA A 108 5.72 3.15 -17.68
C ALA A 108 5.35 4.05 -18.87
N ILE A 109 4.18 4.69 -18.84
CA ILE A 109 3.76 5.66 -19.88
C ILE A 109 4.73 6.84 -19.93
N ILE A 110 5.01 7.46 -18.78
CA ILE A 110 5.90 8.61 -18.67
C ILE A 110 7.31 8.24 -19.14
N CYS A 111 7.81 7.06 -18.75
CA CYS A 111 9.12 6.56 -19.16
C CYS A 111 9.19 6.38 -20.69
N ALA A 112 8.20 5.69 -21.27
CA ALA A 112 8.14 5.43 -22.71
C ALA A 112 8.06 6.72 -23.55
N HIS A 113 7.46 7.77 -23.01
CA HIS A 113 7.30 9.07 -23.65
C HIS A 113 8.52 9.99 -23.43
N SER A 114 8.88 10.24 -22.17
CA SER A 114 9.82 11.29 -21.78
C SER A 114 11.27 10.87 -22.01
N CYS A 115 11.61 9.61 -21.67
CA CYS A 115 12.99 9.14 -21.72
C CYS A 115 13.54 8.98 -23.15
N ARG A 116 12.66 8.88 -24.17
CA ARG A 116 13.06 8.81 -25.59
C ARG A 116 13.30 10.17 -26.23
N ARG A 117 12.66 11.23 -25.71
CA ARG A 117 12.76 12.59 -26.26
C ARG A 117 13.95 13.32 -25.67
N ASN A 118 13.84 13.68 -24.40
CA ASN A 118 14.93 14.29 -23.64
C ASN A 118 14.82 13.84 -22.18
N PHE A 119 15.85 13.10 -21.75
CA PHE A 119 15.95 12.54 -20.41
C PHE A 119 15.89 13.61 -19.30
N LEU A 120 16.43 14.82 -19.56
CA LEU A 120 16.60 15.87 -18.56
C LEU A 120 15.46 16.86 -18.51
N THR A 121 14.72 17.08 -19.60
CA THR A 121 13.78 18.22 -19.68
C THR A 121 12.36 17.83 -20.09
N THR A 122 12.16 16.69 -20.76
CA THR A 122 10.81 16.32 -21.23
C THR A 122 9.92 16.07 -20.03
N SER A 123 8.77 16.73 -20.01
CA SER A 123 7.74 16.55 -18.99
C SER A 123 6.55 15.81 -19.57
N HIS A 124 5.79 15.16 -18.72
CA HIS A 124 4.53 14.51 -19.10
C HIS A 124 3.49 14.76 -18.00
N ILE A 125 2.32 15.28 -18.37
CA ILE A 125 1.28 15.71 -17.43
C ILE A 125 0.87 14.61 -16.44
N PHE A 126 0.83 13.35 -16.89
CA PHE A 126 0.60 12.20 -16.01
C PHE A 126 1.55 12.10 -14.81
N SER A 127 2.76 12.65 -14.88
CA SER A 127 3.69 12.67 -13.74
C SER A 127 3.10 13.45 -12.57
N GLU A 128 2.74 14.71 -12.80
CA GLU A 128 2.14 15.56 -11.79
C GLU A 128 0.69 15.15 -11.48
N ALA A 129 -0.09 14.84 -12.50
CA ALA A 129 -1.51 14.49 -12.32
C ALA A 129 -1.66 13.23 -11.47
N TYR A 130 -0.85 12.21 -11.72
CA TYR A 130 -0.86 11.00 -10.89
C TYR A 130 -0.25 11.26 -9.51
N ALA A 131 0.77 12.12 -9.38
CA ALA A 131 1.27 12.50 -8.06
C ALA A 131 0.18 13.16 -7.20
N TYR A 132 -0.61 14.08 -7.77
CA TYR A 132 -1.76 14.69 -7.09
C TYR A 132 -2.84 13.65 -6.73
N PHE A 133 -3.28 12.83 -7.70
CA PHE A 133 -4.28 11.80 -7.46
C PHE A 133 -3.82 10.78 -6.40
N GLY A 134 -2.57 10.31 -6.51
CA GLY A 134 -1.94 9.32 -5.65
C GLY A 134 -1.58 9.86 -4.26
N ALA A 135 -1.43 11.17 -4.07
CA ALA A 135 -1.19 11.75 -2.74
C ALA A 135 -2.33 11.40 -1.76
N ALA A 136 -3.57 11.32 -2.26
CA ALA A 136 -4.72 10.91 -1.45
C ALA A 136 -4.60 9.47 -0.91
N TYR A 137 -3.95 8.57 -1.66
CA TYR A 137 -3.69 7.21 -1.18
C TYR A 137 -2.83 7.21 0.08
N PHE A 138 -1.76 7.99 0.13
CA PHE A 138 -0.85 7.96 1.28
C PHE A 138 -1.54 8.40 2.58
N LEU A 139 -2.45 9.38 2.50
CA LEU A 139 -3.29 9.77 3.63
C LEU A 139 -4.27 8.67 4.03
N TYR A 140 -4.96 8.10 3.03
CA TYR A 140 -5.88 6.98 3.24
C TYR A 140 -5.17 5.75 3.85
N ASP A 141 -3.97 5.40 3.39
CA ASP A 141 -3.26 4.19 3.77
C ASP A 141 -2.81 4.26 5.23
N VAL A 142 -2.34 5.42 5.70
CA VAL A 142 -2.04 5.65 7.12
C VAL A 142 -3.28 5.45 7.99
N TRP A 143 -4.44 5.96 7.55
CA TRP A 143 -5.71 5.73 8.23
C TRP A 143 -6.12 4.26 8.22
N SER A 144 -6.02 3.59 7.08
CA SER A 144 -6.35 2.16 6.93
C SER A 144 -5.44 1.28 7.79
N MET A 145 -4.14 1.55 7.84
CA MET A 145 -3.20 0.88 8.74
C MET A 145 -3.57 1.07 10.22
N TYR A 146 -4.05 2.24 10.61
CA TYR A 146 -4.57 2.49 11.95
C TYR A 146 -5.81 1.63 12.24
N VAL A 147 -6.75 1.55 11.30
CA VAL A 147 -7.94 0.69 11.40
C VAL A 147 -7.56 -0.79 11.55
N VAL A 148 -6.60 -1.27 10.77
CA VAL A 148 -6.02 -2.62 10.89
C VAL A 148 -5.37 -2.83 12.27
N HIS A 149 -4.64 -1.83 12.78
CA HIS A 149 -4.01 -1.93 14.09
C HIS A 149 -5.04 -2.06 15.23
N VAL A 150 -6.07 -1.24 15.20
CA VAL A 150 -7.14 -1.27 16.22
C VAL A 150 -7.93 -2.57 16.17
N THR A 151 -8.29 -3.05 14.97
CA THR A 151 -8.98 -4.35 14.82
C THR A 151 -8.14 -5.52 15.30
N LYS A 152 -6.81 -5.52 15.09
CA LYS A 152 -5.91 -6.56 15.64
C LYS A 152 -5.89 -6.58 17.16
N ILE A 153 -6.00 -5.41 17.80
CA ILE A 153 -6.11 -5.33 19.26
C ILE A 153 -7.47 -5.86 19.72
N TYR A 154 -8.55 -5.47 19.03
CA TYR A 154 -9.89 -5.95 19.31
C TYR A 154 -9.98 -7.48 19.23
N ASP A 155 -9.45 -8.10 18.17
CA ASP A 155 -9.46 -9.55 18.02
C ASP A 155 -8.66 -10.25 19.15
N LYS A 156 -7.54 -9.67 19.59
CA LYS A 156 -6.77 -10.19 20.75
C LYS A 156 -7.54 -10.11 22.06
N LEU A 157 -8.26 -9.02 22.31
CA LEU A 157 -9.09 -8.86 23.50
C LEU A 157 -10.28 -9.82 23.47
N LYS A 158 -10.92 -9.99 22.31
CA LYS A 158 -12.00 -10.96 22.08
C LYS A 158 -11.55 -12.39 22.39
N MET A 159 -10.36 -12.79 21.95
CA MET A 159 -9.82 -14.14 22.24
C MET A 159 -9.60 -14.36 23.75
N LYS A 160 -9.11 -13.34 24.48
CA LYS A 160 -8.97 -13.42 25.94
C LYS A 160 -10.30 -13.51 26.68
N ASP A 161 -11.38 -12.92 26.16
CA ASP A 161 -12.72 -13.00 26.76
C ASP A 161 -13.37 -14.38 26.50
N ILE A 162 -13.15 -14.96 25.32
CA ILE A 162 -13.62 -16.32 24.95
C ILE A 162 -13.01 -17.39 25.85
N ASP A 163 -11.70 -17.31 26.13
CA ASP A 163 -11.02 -18.25 27.05
C ASP A 163 -11.59 -18.17 28.48
N ASN A 164 -12.33 -17.11 28.82
CA ASN A 164 -12.86 -16.87 30.16
C ASN A 164 -14.36 -17.17 30.35
N LYS A 165 -15.21 -17.30 29.30
CA LYS A 165 -16.65 -17.64 29.44
C LYS A 165 -17.30 -18.33 28.21
N GLU A 166 -18.12 -19.36 28.46
CA GLU A 166 -19.11 -19.92 27.52
C GLU A 166 -20.32 -18.98 27.34
N HIS A 167 -20.44 -18.27 26.21
CA HIS A 167 -21.74 -17.90 25.61
C HIS A 167 -21.60 -17.30 24.19
N ASN A 168 -22.60 -17.57 23.34
CA ASN A 168 -22.75 -17.25 21.92
C ASN A 168 -22.11 -15.92 21.45
N LEU A 169 -20.99 -16.09 20.75
CA LEU A 169 -20.00 -15.07 20.35
C LEU A 169 -20.34 -14.31 19.06
N TYR A 170 -21.33 -14.79 18.29
CA TYR A 170 -21.70 -14.21 16.99
C TYR A 170 -22.47 -12.88 17.12
N ASP A 171 -23.16 -12.65 18.24
CA ASP A 171 -23.95 -11.43 18.48
C ASP A 171 -23.11 -10.22 18.95
N LYS A 172 -21.83 -10.45 19.33
CA LYS A 172 -20.88 -9.39 19.77
C LYS A 172 -19.87 -8.96 18.70
N ILE A 173 -19.97 -9.50 17.49
CA ILE A 173 -19.25 -8.93 16.35
C ILE A 173 -19.81 -7.51 16.20
N PRO A 174 -18.99 -6.44 16.12
CA PRO A 174 -19.48 -5.15 15.68
C PRO A 174 -20.08 -5.42 14.30
N SER A 175 -21.40 -5.54 14.23
CA SER A 175 -22.06 -5.82 12.97
C SER A 175 -21.62 -4.71 12.05
N LEU A 176 -20.97 -5.09 10.95
CA LEU A 176 -20.60 -4.19 9.88
C LEU A 176 -21.89 -3.77 9.17
N ALA A 177 -22.80 -3.13 9.89
CA ALA A 177 -24.05 -2.64 9.35
C ALA A 177 -23.67 -1.60 8.31
N ASN A 178 -23.77 -2.01 7.03
CA ASN A 178 -23.43 -1.23 5.84
C ASN A 178 -21.93 -1.09 5.49
N GLY A 179 -21.02 -1.95 5.97
CA GLY A 179 -19.61 -1.85 5.56
C GLY A 179 -18.75 -0.87 6.37
N GLU A 180 -19.31 -0.24 7.40
CA GLU A 180 -18.62 0.75 8.24
C GLU A 180 -18.15 0.13 9.56
N LEU A 181 -16.86 0.35 9.89
CA LEU A 181 -16.32 -0.02 11.20
C LEU A 181 -16.90 0.91 12.28
N LYS A 182 -17.99 0.49 12.93
CA LYS A 182 -18.51 1.12 14.16
C LYS A 182 -17.62 0.87 15.40
N ILE A 183 -16.30 0.75 15.22
CA ILE A 183 -15.37 0.59 16.36
C ILE A 183 -15.48 1.76 17.34
N PHE A 184 -15.82 2.96 16.84
CA PHE A 184 -15.93 4.17 17.66
C PHE A 184 -17.30 4.37 18.33
N ASN A 185 -18.32 3.55 18.01
CA ASN A 185 -19.66 3.67 18.61
C ASN A 185 -19.96 2.57 19.64
N SER A 186 -19.00 1.68 19.95
CA SER A 186 -19.22 0.60 20.91
C SER A 186 -19.12 1.12 22.34
N THR A 187 -20.27 1.33 22.97
CA THR A 187 -20.47 1.64 24.39
C THR A 187 -20.04 0.50 25.34
N ASN A 188 -19.55 -0.63 24.81
CA ASN A 188 -19.32 -1.86 25.57
C ASN A 188 -17.85 -2.17 25.89
N TYR A 189 -16.89 -1.45 25.29
CA TYR A 189 -15.47 -1.54 25.66
C TYR A 189 -15.05 -0.20 26.26
N LYS A 190 -14.33 -0.23 27.40
CA LYS A 190 -13.78 1.00 27.98
C LYS A 190 -12.91 1.68 26.93
N SER A 191 -13.25 2.93 26.58
CA SER A 191 -12.53 3.76 25.61
C SER A 191 -11.02 3.89 25.88
N GLN A 192 -10.58 3.54 27.09
CA GLN A 192 -9.18 3.47 27.50
C GLN A 192 -8.35 2.34 26.87
N GLU A 193 -8.96 1.27 26.34
CA GLU A 193 -8.21 0.13 25.77
C GLU A 193 -7.92 0.25 24.26
N ILE A 194 -8.60 1.15 23.56
CA ILE A 194 -8.37 1.41 22.14
C ILE A 194 -7.28 2.49 22.01
N PRO A 195 -6.12 2.20 21.40
CA PRO A 195 -5.08 3.19 21.26
C PRO A 195 -5.54 4.34 20.36
N SER A 196 -5.23 5.57 20.78
CA SER A 196 -5.46 6.76 19.96
C SER A 196 -4.61 6.70 18.69
N PHE A 197 -5.03 7.45 17.66
CA PHE A 197 -4.24 7.61 16.44
C PHE A 197 -2.81 8.09 16.75
N VAL A 198 -2.65 8.99 17.71
CA VAL A 198 -1.33 9.48 18.16
C VAL A 198 -0.49 8.37 18.81
N ALA A 199 -1.11 7.48 19.58
CA ALA A 199 -0.41 6.33 20.13
C ALA A 199 0.05 5.36 19.03
N PHE A 200 -0.80 5.14 18.02
CA PHE A 200 -0.46 4.35 16.83
C PHE A 200 0.73 4.92 16.06
N THR A 201 0.72 6.22 15.73
CA THR A 201 1.83 6.85 14.99
C THR A 201 3.15 6.77 15.75
N LYS A 202 3.13 6.81 17.09
CA LYS A 202 4.30 6.58 17.93
C LYS A 202 4.79 5.13 17.94
N CYS A 203 3.91 4.15 17.70
CA CYS A 203 4.26 2.73 17.62
C CYS A 203 4.83 2.36 16.24
N THR A 204 4.27 2.92 15.16
CA THR A 204 4.63 2.60 13.76
C THR A 204 5.39 3.73 13.06
N LYS A 205 6.30 4.41 13.78
CA LYS A 205 6.98 5.64 13.35
C LYS A 205 7.55 5.57 11.93
N LEU A 206 8.31 4.52 11.63
CA LEU A 206 9.00 4.39 10.34
C LEU A 206 8.01 4.31 9.15
N MET A 207 6.94 3.52 9.28
CA MET A 207 5.94 3.39 8.21
C MET A 207 5.13 4.67 8.06
N THR A 208 4.68 5.25 9.16
CA THR A 208 3.90 6.49 9.13
C THR A 208 4.72 7.63 8.53
N PHE A 209 5.99 7.78 8.95
CA PHE A 209 6.89 8.77 8.37
C PHE A 209 7.09 8.53 6.86
N HIS A 210 7.37 7.29 6.44
CA HIS A 210 7.58 6.96 5.03
C HIS A 210 6.38 7.33 4.16
N HIS A 211 5.15 6.98 4.57
CA HIS A 211 3.95 7.25 3.77
C HIS A 211 3.63 8.75 3.73
N MET A 212 3.74 9.46 4.87
CA MET A 212 3.53 10.90 4.91
C MET A 212 4.59 11.66 4.13
N PHE A 213 5.85 11.21 4.17
CA PHE A 213 6.95 11.78 3.40
C PHE A 213 6.71 11.62 1.91
N ILE A 214 6.39 10.41 1.42
CA ILE A 214 6.12 10.21 0.00
C ILE A 214 4.91 11.03 -0.46
N GLY A 215 3.81 11.01 0.30
CA GLY A 215 2.57 11.68 -0.07
C GLY A 215 2.66 13.21 -0.09
N ILE A 216 3.30 13.82 0.91
CA ILE A 216 3.36 15.29 1.02
C ILE A 216 4.63 15.82 0.37
N TYR A 217 5.78 15.34 0.83
CA TYR A 217 7.07 15.87 0.35
C TYR A 217 7.32 15.44 -1.09
N GLY A 218 7.01 14.20 -1.46
CA GLY A 218 7.09 13.74 -2.86
C GLY A 218 6.23 14.56 -3.82
N LEU A 219 5.00 14.91 -3.41
CA LEU A 219 4.11 15.77 -4.21
C LEU A 219 4.69 17.17 -4.43
N ILE A 220 5.25 17.78 -3.38
CA ILE A 220 5.85 19.13 -3.48
C ILE A 220 7.09 19.09 -4.38
N ILE A 221 7.91 18.04 -4.28
CA ILE A 221 9.08 17.85 -5.15
C ILE A 221 8.65 17.79 -6.62
N ILE A 222 7.69 16.92 -6.96
CA ILE A 222 7.25 16.73 -8.35
C ILE A 222 6.57 17.99 -8.91
N SER A 223 5.74 18.68 -8.11
CA SER A 223 4.96 19.83 -8.58
C SER A 223 5.74 21.15 -8.61
N SER A 224 6.67 21.36 -7.68
CA SER A 224 7.24 22.71 -7.43
C SER A 224 8.75 22.75 -7.28
N TRP A 225 9.39 21.70 -6.73
CA TRP A 225 10.81 21.74 -6.36
C TRP A 225 11.72 20.88 -7.24
N ARG A 226 11.23 20.35 -8.37
CA ARG A 226 12.06 19.54 -9.28
C ARG A 226 13.12 20.32 -10.06
N GLY A 227 13.13 21.66 -9.98
CA GLY A 227 14.23 22.50 -10.48
C GLY A 227 14.50 22.38 -11.98
N GLY A 228 13.46 22.12 -12.78
CA GLY A 228 13.58 21.96 -14.24
C GLY A 228 13.98 20.54 -14.70
N LEU A 229 14.13 19.58 -13.77
CA LEU A 229 14.30 18.17 -14.13
C LEU A 229 13.02 17.62 -14.77
N GLY A 230 13.20 16.89 -15.87
CA GLY A 230 12.15 16.24 -16.63
C GLY A 230 11.62 15.00 -15.93
N ASP A 231 10.48 14.51 -16.41
CA ASP A 231 9.69 13.46 -15.77
C ASP A 231 10.23 12.04 -16.02
N CYS A 232 11.25 11.89 -16.88
CA CYS A 232 11.90 10.59 -17.06
C CYS A 232 12.48 10.05 -15.74
N ILE A 233 13.15 10.88 -14.94
CA ILE A 233 13.70 10.48 -13.63
C ILE A 233 12.57 10.08 -12.67
N PHE A 234 11.49 10.87 -12.61
CA PHE A 234 10.34 10.60 -11.74
C PHE A 234 9.56 9.36 -12.16
N SER A 235 9.55 9.02 -13.45
CA SER A 235 8.91 7.79 -13.94
C SER A 235 9.49 6.53 -13.30
N PHE A 236 10.81 6.51 -13.08
CA PHE A 236 11.48 5.42 -12.39
C PHE A 236 11.07 5.36 -10.91
N MET A 237 10.89 6.51 -10.26
CA MET A 237 10.39 6.56 -8.88
C MET A 237 9.00 5.93 -8.76
N PHE A 238 8.10 6.14 -9.74
CA PHE A 238 6.80 5.45 -9.76
C PHE A 238 6.92 3.94 -9.97
N MET A 239 7.87 3.49 -10.80
CA MET A 239 8.13 2.07 -11.06
C MET A 239 8.72 1.33 -9.85
N MET A 240 9.24 2.03 -8.83
CA MET A 240 9.68 1.42 -7.58
C MET A 240 8.55 0.64 -6.87
N GLU A 241 7.30 1.00 -7.12
CA GLU A 241 6.15 0.35 -6.51
C GLU A 241 5.87 -1.07 -7.06
N LEU A 242 6.56 -1.53 -8.12
CA LEU A 242 6.25 -2.82 -8.75
C LEU A 242 6.43 -4.02 -7.81
N SER A 243 7.26 -3.92 -6.78
CA SER A 243 7.38 -4.99 -5.78
C SER A 243 6.18 -5.07 -4.81
N THR A 244 5.45 -3.98 -4.61
CA THR A 244 4.37 -3.85 -3.61
C THR A 244 3.22 -4.84 -3.84
N PRO A 245 2.74 -5.12 -5.07
CA PRO A 245 1.76 -6.18 -5.32
C PRO A 245 2.21 -7.55 -4.80
N PHE A 246 3.49 -7.90 -4.97
CA PHE A 246 4.03 -9.17 -4.48
C PHE A 246 4.19 -9.20 -2.96
N VAL A 247 4.60 -8.07 -2.34
CA VAL A 247 4.65 -7.90 -0.87
C VAL A 247 3.25 -8.07 -0.27
N SER A 248 2.26 -7.38 -0.83
CA SER A 248 0.85 -7.45 -0.41
C SER A 248 0.27 -8.84 -0.61
N PHE A 249 0.50 -9.47 -1.76
CA PHE A 249 0.01 -10.81 -2.03
C PHE A 249 0.63 -11.85 -1.09
N ARG A 250 1.93 -11.71 -0.75
CA ARG A 250 2.58 -12.57 0.24
C ARG A 250 1.91 -12.46 1.61
N ALA A 251 1.59 -11.24 2.03
CA ALA A 251 0.88 -10.99 3.28
C ALA A 251 -0.52 -11.63 3.28
N ILE A 252 -1.27 -11.49 2.18
CA ILE A 252 -2.58 -12.14 1.99
C ILE A 252 -2.45 -13.66 2.09
N LEU A 253 -1.54 -14.28 1.32
CA LEU A 253 -1.32 -15.74 1.39
C LEU A 253 -0.91 -16.22 2.79
N SER A 254 -0.19 -15.39 3.55
CA SER A 254 0.13 -15.67 4.95
C SER A 254 -1.12 -15.67 5.84
N MET A 255 -2.04 -14.73 5.66
CA MET A 255 -3.33 -14.68 6.38
C MET A 255 -4.24 -15.85 6.00
N LEU A 256 -4.22 -16.27 4.73
CA LEU A 256 -4.92 -17.46 4.23
C LEU A 256 -4.29 -18.79 4.67
N GLN A 257 -3.28 -18.77 5.54
CA GLN A 257 -2.56 -19.95 6.03
C GLN A 257 -1.85 -20.76 4.92
N MET A 258 -1.57 -20.14 3.77
CA MET A 258 -1.02 -20.81 2.59
C MET A 258 0.53 -20.80 2.54
N LYS A 259 1.22 -20.64 3.68
CA LYS A 259 2.69 -20.50 3.75
C LYS A 259 3.47 -21.71 3.20
N LYS A 260 2.85 -22.90 3.18
CA LYS A 260 3.43 -24.14 2.64
C LYS A 260 3.20 -24.32 1.13
N SER A 261 2.36 -23.48 0.52
CA SER A 261 2.00 -23.62 -0.90
C SER A 261 3.15 -23.22 -1.82
N LYS A 262 3.23 -23.85 -3.00
CA LYS A 262 4.14 -23.41 -4.08
C LYS A 262 3.91 -21.95 -4.46
N LEU A 263 2.65 -21.51 -4.46
CA LEU A 263 2.25 -20.14 -4.76
C LEU A 263 2.91 -19.12 -3.81
N TYR A 264 2.94 -19.41 -2.50
CA TYR A 264 3.61 -18.56 -1.51
C TYR A 264 5.12 -18.46 -1.74
N VAL A 265 5.76 -19.56 -2.16
CA VAL A 265 7.19 -19.60 -2.48
C VAL A 265 7.48 -18.81 -3.76
N ILE A 266 6.76 -19.10 -4.86
CA ILE A 266 6.92 -18.42 -6.15
C ILE A 266 6.71 -16.91 -5.98
N ASN A 267 5.64 -16.49 -5.31
CA ASN A 267 5.40 -15.08 -5.02
C ASN A 267 6.53 -14.46 -4.18
N GLY A 268 7.11 -15.22 -3.23
CA GLY A 268 8.27 -14.77 -2.45
C GLY A 268 9.51 -14.50 -3.31
N ILE A 269 9.77 -15.36 -4.30
CA ILE A 269 10.87 -15.17 -5.25
C ILE A 269 10.61 -13.95 -6.13
N LEU A 270 9.40 -13.83 -6.68
CA LEU A 270 9.01 -12.66 -7.48
C LEU A 270 9.11 -11.34 -6.69
N MET A 271 8.70 -11.36 -5.41
CA MET A 271 8.85 -10.23 -4.50
C MET A 271 10.32 -9.82 -4.35
N ILE A 272 11.24 -10.76 -4.12
CA ILE A 272 12.67 -10.46 -3.96
C ILE A 272 13.28 -9.93 -5.25
N LEU A 273 13.00 -10.58 -6.39
CA LEU A 273 13.53 -10.18 -7.69
C LEU A 273 13.06 -8.78 -8.08
N THR A 274 11.75 -8.51 -7.96
CA THR A 274 11.20 -7.19 -8.27
C THR A 274 11.72 -6.11 -7.32
N PHE A 275 11.89 -6.42 -6.03
CA PHE A 275 12.48 -5.48 -5.08
C PHE A 275 13.94 -5.15 -5.42
N LEU A 276 14.74 -6.17 -5.76
CA LEU A 276 16.13 -5.97 -6.20
C LEU A 276 16.20 -5.09 -7.45
N CYS A 277 15.44 -5.44 -8.50
CA CYS A 277 15.50 -4.73 -9.78
C CYS A 277 14.99 -3.30 -9.67
N PHE A 278 13.80 -3.09 -9.08
CA PHE A 278 13.11 -1.81 -9.13
C PHE A 278 13.38 -0.91 -7.92
N ARG A 279 13.84 -1.42 -6.78
CA ARG A 279 14.09 -0.58 -5.59
C ARG A 279 15.57 -0.44 -5.24
N ILE A 280 16.40 -1.44 -5.56
CA ILE A 280 17.82 -1.43 -5.18
C ILE A 280 18.71 -1.08 -6.37
N ALA A 281 18.61 -1.82 -7.48
CA ALA A 281 19.49 -1.66 -8.64
C ALA A 281 19.12 -0.46 -9.52
N MET A 282 17.84 -0.08 -9.57
CA MET A 282 17.37 1.02 -10.41
C MET A 282 18.05 2.35 -10.11
N LEU A 283 18.21 2.74 -8.84
CA LEU A 283 18.81 4.03 -8.49
C LEU A 283 20.26 4.19 -8.96
N PRO A 284 21.20 3.27 -8.65
CA PRO A 284 22.57 3.43 -9.12
C PRO A 284 22.65 3.44 -10.65
N LEU A 285 21.82 2.67 -11.36
CA LEU A 285 21.73 2.71 -12.82
C LEU A 285 21.23 4.06 -13.33
N LEU A 286 20.21 4.62 -12.67
CA LEU A 286 19.64 5.92 -13.00
C LEU A 286 20.64 7.06 -12.73
N MET A 287 21.33 7.03 -11.60
CA MET A 287 22.37 8.00 -11.25
C MET A 287 23.57 7.90 -12.19
N TYR A 288 23.98 6.70 -12.59
CA TYR A 288 25.01 6.50 -13.60
C TYR A 288 24.62 7.16 -14.92
N LYS A 289 23.41 6.86 -15.43
CA LYS A 289 22.91 7.46 -16.67
C LYS A 289 22.82 8.99 -16.58
N TYR A 290 22.30 9.51 -15.46
CA TYR A 290 22.27 10.94 -15.21
C TYR A 290 23.67 11.55 -15.25
N SER A 291 24.64 10.94 -14.56
CA SER A 291 26.03 11.42 -14.50
C SER A 291 26.70 11.46 -15.88
N SER A 292 26.45 10.46 -16.72
CA SER A 292 26.95 10.44 -18.09
C SER A 292 26.37 11.56 -18.95
N ILE A 293 25.09 11.91 -18.74
CA ILE A 293 24.43 12.98 -19.52
C ILE A 293 24.95 14.36 -19.10
N VAL A 294 25.13 14.59 -17.79
CA VAL A 294 25.67 15.86 -17.29
C VAL A 294 27.20 15.94 -17.39
N SER A 295 27.86 14.88 -17.86
CA SER A 295 29.32 14.77 -18.02
C SER A 295 30.09 15.02 -16.71
N LEU A 296 29.59 14.46 -15.60
CA LEU A 296 30.22 14.53 -14.29
C LEU A 296 30.49 13.13 -13.75
N SER A 297 31.39 13.00 -12.79
CA SER A 297 31.46 11.78 -12.00
C SER A 297 30.14 11.56 -11.26
N MET A 298 29.77 10.30 -10.99
CA MET A 298 28.52 9.99 -10.28
C MET A 298 28.43 10.68 -8.91
N TYR A 299 29.57 10.82 -8.22
CA TYR A 299 29.67 11.52 -6.94
C TYR A 299 29.34 13.02 -7.08
N GLU A 300 29.97 13.70 -8.03
CA GLU A 300 29.72 15.13 -8.29
C GLU A 300 28.29 15.37 -8.80
N ALA A 301 27.78 14.48 -9.66
CA ALA A 301 26.43 14.56 -10.19
C ALA A 301 25.39 14.52 -9.05
N ILE A 302 25.56 13.63 -8.07
CA ILE A 302 24.68 13.56 -6.90
C ILE A 302 24.83 14.82 -6.04
N LEU A 303 26.05 15.29 -5.78
CA LEU A 303 26.28 16.48 -4.95
C LEU A 303 25.75 17.78 -5.56
N ARG A 304 25.65 17.87 -6.89
CA ARG A 304 25.07 19.01 -7.58
C ARG A 304 23.54 18.98 -7.69
N LEU A 305 22.90 17.87 -7.35
CA LEU A 305 21.43 17.85 -7.25
C LEU A 305 20.96 18.84 -6.17
N PRO A 306 19.77 19.45 -6.33
CA PRO A 306 19.17 20.25 -5.28
C PRO A 306 19.15 19.48 -3.95
N LEU A 307 19.44 20.17 -2.84
CA LEU A 307 19.47 19.56 -1.50
C LEU A 307 18.21 18.73 -1.21
N MET A 308 17.05 19.25 -1.63
CA MET A 308 15.78 18.58 -1.43
C MET A 308 15.68 17.23 -2.16
N CYS A 309 16.28 17.10 -3.34
CA CYS A 309 16.38 15.85 -4.09
C CYS A 309 17.35 14.87 -3.41
N GLN A 310 18.47 15.34 -2.87
CA GLN A 310 19.41 14.50 -2.12
C GLN A 310 18.73 13.91 -0.86
N LEU A 311 18.01 14.75 -0.11
CA LEU A 311 17.24 14.32 1.05
C LEU A 311 16.15 13.31 0.66
N SER A 312 15.46 13.52 -0.47
CA SER A 312 14.51 12.53 -1.02
C SER A 312 15.18 11.19 -1.26
N ILE A 313 16.33 11.17 -1.95
CA ILE A 313 17.04 9.93 -2.27
C ILE A 313 17.41 9.19 -0.99
N ILE A 314 17.98 9.87 0.01
CA ILE A 314 18.35 9.21 1.27
C ILE A 314 17.11 8.68 1.99
N ALA A 315 16.08 9.51 2.16
CA ALA A 315 14.87 9.15 2.90
C ALA A 315 14.06 8.03 2.23
N LEU A 316 14.07 7.95 0.89
CA LEU A 316 13.35 6.93 0.14
C LEU A 316 14.12 5.61 0.03
N PHE A 317 15.45 5.65 -0.13
CA PHE A 317 16.24 4.44 -0.41
C PHE A 317 16.81 3.76 0.82
N LEU A 318 17.15 4.49 1.89
CA LEU A 318 17.68 3.88 3.11
C LEU A 318 16.73 2.81 3.70
N PRO A 319 15.40 3.03 3.79
CA PRO A 319 14.48 1.99 4.21
C PRO A 319 14.43 0.79 3.26
N GLN A 320 14.64 1.00 1.95
CA GLN A 320 14.62 -0.09 0.95
C GLN A 320 15.77 -1.06 1.18
N PHE A 321 16.99 -0.56 1.41
CA PHE A 321 18.13 -1.42 1.73
C PHE A 321 17.88 -2.24 3.01
N TYR A 322 17.32 -1.61 4.04
CA TYR A 322 16.96 -2.29 5.29
C TYR A 322 15.92 -3.39 5.06
N TRP A 323 14.84 -3.12 4.31
CA TRP A 323 13.82 -4.13 4.03
C TRP A 323 14.34 -5.24 3.12
N PHE A 324 15.16 -4.93 2.12
CA PHE A 324 15.77 -5.93 1.26
C PHE A 324 16.66 -6.88 2.06
N PHE A 325 17.50 -6.34 2.95
CA PHE A 325 18.28 -7.14 3.88
C PHE A 325 17.41 -8.09 4.71
N LEU A 326 16.28 -7.58 5.25
CA LEU A 326 15.34 -8.40 6.01
C LEU A 326 14.69 -9.50 5.15
N MET A 327 14.33 -9.20 3.89
CA MET A 327 13.75 -10.17 2.96
C MET A 327 14.73 -11.30 2.65
N ILE A 328 16.00 -10.98 2.38
CA ILE A 328 17.05 -11.97 2.14
C ILE A 328 17.28 -12.83 3.38
N LYS A 329 17.37 -12.22 4.57
CA LYS A 329 17.52 -12.95 5.84
C LYS A 329 16.38 -13.94 6.08
N ILE A 330 15.14 -13.53 5.83
CA ILE A 330 13.96 -14.40 5.96
C ILE A 330 14.00 -15.52 4.92
N ALA A 331 14.35 -15.23 3.67
CA ALA A 331 14.44 -16.23 2.61
C ALA A 331 15.50 -17.29 2.92
N LEU A 332 16.71 -16.89 3.35
CA LEU A 332 17.78 -17.82 3.73
C LEU A 332 17.36 -18.74 4.89
N LYS A 333 16.62 -18.21 5.88
CA LYS A 333 16.08 -19.03 6.98
C LYS A 333 15.06 -20.07 6.50
N MET A 334 14.34 -19.81 5.41
CA MET A 334 13.39 -20.77 4.84
C MET A 334 14.09 -21.92 4.10
N PHE A 335 15.24 -21.65 3.46
CA PHE A 335 16.02 -22.67 2.75
C PHE A 335 16.95 -23.47 3.66
N ASN A 336 17.37 -22.89 4.78
CA ASN A 336 18.19 -23.56 5.80
C ASN A 336 17.40 -23.71 7.11
N PRO A 337 16.44 -24.65 7.20
CA PRO A 337 15.75 -24.91 8.46
C PRO A 337 16.76 -25.34 9.54
N PRO A 338 16.64 -24.85 10.78
CA PRO A 338 17.49 -25.32 11.86
C PRO A 338 17.31 -26.83 12.02
N LYS A 339 18.42 -27.58 12.10
CA LYS A 339 18.39 -29.01 12.40
C LYS A 339 17.63 -29.21 13.71
N GLU A 340 16.56 -30.03 13.68
CA GLU A 340 15.87 -30.46 14.89
C GLU A 340 16.91 -31.05 15.85
N LYS A 341 16.97 -30.52 17.07
CA LYS A 341 17.70 -31.19 18.15
C LYS A 341 16.94 -32.47 18.44
N ILE A 342 17.46 -33.60 17.96
CA ILE A 342 17.05 -34.93 18.42
C ILE A 342 17.32 -34.93 19.93
N SER A 343 16.26 -34.82 20.73
CA SER A 343 16.31 -35.09 22.15
C SER A 343 16.52 -36.59 22.31
N THR A 344 17.79 -37.01 22.41
CA THR A 344 18.15 -38.32 22.94
C THR A 344 17.69 -38.35 24.40
N HIS A 345 16.46 -38.80 24.61
CA HIS A 345 16.05 -39.26 25.93
C HIS A 345 16.87 -40.51 26.22
N ASN A 346 17.97 -40.32 26.97
CA ASN A 346 18.71 -41.39 27.59
C ASN A 346 17.73 -42.26 28.38
N LYS A 347 17.54 -43.51 27.94
CA LYS A 347 17.27 -44.60 28.88
C LYS A 347 18.62 -45.00 29.45
N MET A 348 18.93 -44.51 30.64
CA MET A 348 19.85 -45.16 31.56
C MET A 348 19.03 -45.60 32.75
N GLU A 349 19.19 -46.89 33.04
CA GLU A 349 18.73 -47.68 34.19
C GLU A 349 17.26 -48.12 34.22
#